data_AF-A0AAD9LTU6-F1
#
_entry.id   AF-A0AAD9LTU6-F1
#
_cell.length_a   1.000
_cell.length_b   1.000
_cell.length_c   1.000
_cell.angle_alpha   90.00
_cell.angle_beta   90.00
_cell.angle_gamma   90.00
#
_symmetry.space_group_name_H-M   'P 1'
#
loop_
_entity.id
_entity.type
_entity.pdbx_description
1 polymer ?
#
loop_
_entity_poly.entity_id
_entity_poly.type
_entity_poly.pdbx_seq_one_letter_code
_entity_poly.pdbx_strand_id
1 'polypeptide(L)'
;MALDRIVQFILRGAQLTFAAIVAGITGAYLHASSASDWDNGRFIYTIVVASLSLLFALIWLFPFSGSFVHWPMDIFLSILWFVAFGLLVNLIGNGCGPVFDWSNVSPRGDACGRHKANMAFSFLSAIVWLAAALVGLFWVRRRTAVADNRPMHHGRRRWYNSSRV
;
A
#
# COMPACT_ATOMS: atom_id res chain seq x y z
N MET A 1 13.33 18.72 0.72
CA MET A 1 12.65 18.38 1.99
C MET A 1 11.18 18.87 2.09
N ALA A 2 10.54 19.37 1.01
CA ALA A 2 9.08 19.53 0.96
C ALA A 2 8.43 18.60 -0.10
N LEU A 3 9.04 18.51 -1.29
CA LEU A 3 8.62 17.59 -2.37
C LEU A 3 8.46 16.14 -1.92
N ASP A 4 9.39 15.61 -1.14
CA ASP A 4 9.30 14.25 -0.58
C ASP A 4 8.04 14.03 0.25
N ARG A 5 7.68 15.00 1.11
CA ARG A 5 6.48 14.92 1.95
C ARG A 5 5.21 15.02 1.11
N ILE A 6 5.21 15.88 0.08
CA ILE A 6 4.07 16.03 -0.84
C ILE A 6 3.87 14.73 -1.62
N VAL A 7 4.94 14.16 -2.17
CA VAL A 7 4.88 12.88 -2.90
C VAL A 7 4.38 11.76 -1.99
N GLN A 8 4.92 11.63 -0.77
CA GLN A 8 4.44 10.65 0.20
C GLN A 8 2.96 10.87 0.56
N PHE A 9 2.54 12.12 0.76
CA PHE A 9 1.14 12.43 1.08
C PHE A 9 0.20 12.06 -0.07
N ILE A 10 0.56 12.35 -1.32
CA ILE A 10 -0.23 11.98 -2.50
C ILE A 10 -0.28 10.45 -2.65
N LEU A 11 0.85 9.74 -2.52
CA LEU A 11 0.87 8.28 -2.60
C LEU A 11 0.00 7.64 -1.51
N ARG A 12 0.03 8.16 -0.28
CA ARG A 12 -0.84 7.69 0.82
C ARG A 12 -2.32 7.98 0.53
N GLY A 13 -2.63 9.17 0.02
CA GLY A 13 -3.98 9.52 -0.41
C GLY A 13 -4.51 8.58 -1.50
N ALA A 14 -3.67 8.24 -2.49
CA ALA A 14 -4.01 7.30 -3.55
C ALA A 14 -4.24 5.87 -3.00
N GLN A 15 -3.42 5.40 -2.07
CA GLN A 15 -3.63 4.09 -1.41
C GLN A 15 -4.98 4.05 -0.69
N LEU A 16 -5.31 5.13 0.02
CA LEU A 16 -6.57 5.23 0.77
C LEU A 16 -7.78 5.24 -0.15
N THR A 17 -7.74 6.00 -1.25
CA THR A 17 -8.86 6.04 -2.20
C THR A 17 -9.07 4.70 -2.90
N PHE A 18 -8.00 4.04 -3.36
CA PHE A 18 -8.12 2.73 -4.00
C PHE A 18 -8.61 1.65 -3.04
N ALA A 19 -8.11 1.62 -1.81
CA ALA A 19 -8.58 0.69 -0.78
C ALA A 19 -10.06 0.92 -0.44
N ALA A 20 -10.49 2.18 -0.32
CA ALA A 20 -11.88 2.54 -0.04
C ALA A 20 -12.84 2.12 -1.16
N ILE A 21 -12.44 2.29 -2.43
CA ILE A 21 -13.25 1.86 -3.59
C ILE A 21 -13.43 0.34 -3.57
N VAL A 22 -12.36 -0.43 -3.39
CA VAL A 22 -12.41 -1.90 -3.36
C VAL A 22 -13.23 -2.39 -2.17
N ALA A 23 -13.06 -1.80 -0.99
CA ALA A 23 -13.84 -2.12 0.20
C ALA A 23 -15.34 -1.85 -0.01
N GLY A 24 -15.69 -0.70 -0.60
CA GLY A 24 -17.08 -0.33 -0.88
C GLY A 24 -17.75 -1.24 -1.91
N ILE A 25 -17.05 -1.59 -2.99
CA ILE A 25 -17.57 -2.54 -3.99
C ILE A 25 -17.76 -3.91 -3.35
N THR A 26 -16.74 -4.45 -2.69
CA THR A 26 -16.76 -5.80 -2.12
C THR A 26 -17.77 -5.91 -0.97
N GLY A 27 -17.89 -4.90 -0.12
CA GLY A 27 -18.86 -4.87 0.97
C GLY A 27 -20.31 -4.85 0.48
N ALA A 28 -20.59 -4.09 -0.58
CA ALA A 28 -21.92 -4.10 -1.20
C ALA A 28 -22.27 -5.44 -1.84
N TYR A 29 -21.27 -6.16 -2.39
CA TYR A 29 -21.48 -7.53 -2.89
C TYR A 29 -21.80 -8.50 -1.75
N LEU A 30 -21.05 -8.43 -0.66
CA LEU A 30 -21.25 -9.32 0.49
C LEU A 30 -22.59 -9.08 1.19
N HIS A 31 -23.07 -7.83 1.20
CA HIS A 31 -24.39 -7.52 1.74
C HIS A 31 -25.54 -8.03 0.85
N ALA A 32 -25.32 -8.08 -0.47
CA ALA A 32 -26.32 -8.54 -1.43
C ALA A 32 -26.28 -10.06 -1.66
N SER A 33 -25.22 -10.76 -1.26
CA SER A 33 -25.09 -12.21 -1.45
C SER A 33 -25.73 -12.98 -0.29
N SER A 34 -26.60 -13.93 -0.63
CA SER A 34 -27.15 -14.93 0.30
C SER A 34 -26.42 -16.28 0.24
N ALA A 35 -25.26 -16.31 -0.43
CA ALA A 35 -24.47 -17.51 -0.64
C ALA A 35 -23.72 -17.93 0.63
N SER A 36 -23.38 -19.22 0.72
CA SER A 36 -22.66 -19.77 1.87
C SER A 36 -21.28 -19.11 2.08
N ASP A 37 -20.85 -19.01 3.34
CA ASP A 37 -19.58 -18.38 3.72
C ASP A 37 -18.36 -18.99 3.00
N TRP A 38 -18.46 -20.27 2.63
CA TRP A 38 -17.36 -20.98 1.99
C TRP A 38 -17.13 -20.54 0.54
N ASP A 39 -18.21 -20.26 -0.22
CA ASP A 39 -18.13 -19.73 -1.58
C ASP A 39 -17.62 -18.28 -1.59
N ASN A 40 -17.97 -17.51 -0.56
CA ASN A 40 -17.59 -16.10 -0.44
C ASN A 40 -16.18 -15.87 0.15
N GLY A 41 -15.43 -16.93 0.50
CA GLY A 41 -14.13 -16.82 1.18
C GLY A 41 -13.12 -15.92 0.46
N ARG A 42 -13.19 -15.85 -0.88
CA ARG A 42 -12.34 -14.96 -1.69
C ARG A 42 -12.69 -13.49 -1.50
N PHE A 43 -13.97 -13.15 -1.42
CA PHE A 43 -14.42 -11.77 -1.17
C PHE A 43 -14.14 -11.35 0.28
N ILE A 44 -14.23 -12.29 1.22
CA ILE A 44 -13.87 -12.04 2.62
C ILE A 44 -12.37 -11.73 2.75
N TYR A 45 -11.51 -12.48 2.06
CA TYR A 45 -10.08 -12.16 2.02
C TYR A 45 -9.82 -10.75 1.49
N THR A 46 -10.48 -10.38 0.39
CA THR A 46 -10.22 -9.09 -0.29
C THR A 46 -10.73 -7.91 0.51
N ILE A 47 -11.89 -8.03 1.18
CA ILE A 47 -12.40 -6.97 2.06
C ILE A 47 -11.51 -6.79 3.29
N VAL A 48 -10.98 -7.88 3.89
CA VAL A 48 -10.06 -7.79 5.02
C VAL A 48 -8.77 -7.09 4.63
N VAL A 49 -8.17 -7.46 3.48
CA VAL A 49 -6.97 -6.78 2.96
C VAL A 49 -7.25 -5.30 2.68
N ALA A 50 -8.41 -4.99 2.12
CA ALA A 50 -8.81 -3.60 1.85
C ALA A 50 -8.99 -2.80 3.16
N SER A 51 -9.66 -3.35 4.16
CA SER A 51 -9.85 -2.70 5.48
C SER A 51 -8.54 -2.48 6.21
N LEU A 52 -7.65 -3.48 6.24
CA LEU A 52 -6.31 -3.33 6.81
C LEU A 52 -5.52 -2.23 6.11
N SER A 53 -5.52 -2.22 4.78
CA SER A 53 -4.85 -1.20 3.98
C SER A 53 -5.39 0.19 4.25
N LEU A 54 -6.71 0.34 4.41
CA LEU A 54 -7.37 1.61 4.71
C LEU A 54 -6.99 2.12 6.10
N LEU A 55 -7.00 1.25 7.10
CA LEU A 55 -6.57 1.55 8.46
C LEU A 55 -5.10 2.00 8.48
N PHE A 56 -4.22 1.24 7.83
CA PHE A 56 -2.81 1.56 7.76
C PHE A 56 -2.55 2.88 7.01
N ALA A 57 -3.21 3.09 5.87
CA ALA A 57 -3.10 4.34 5.13
C ALA A 57 -3.57 5.55 5.96
N LEU A 58 -4.65 5.41 6.75
CA LEU A 58 -5.17 6.46 7.62
C LEU A 58 -4.24 6.75 8.80
N ILE A 59 -3.71 5.71 9.46
CA ILE A 59 -2.73 5.86 10.55
C ILE A 59 -1.48 6.57 10.04
N TRP A 60 -0.98 6.20 8.86
CA TRP A 60 0.21 6.79 8.27
C TRP A 60 0.00 8.16 7.61
N LEU A 61 -1.25 8.59 7.42
CA LEU A 61 -1.58 9.96 7.03
C LEU A 61 -1.34 10.95 8.19
N PHE A 62 -1.50 10.49 9.44
CA PHE A 62 -1.31 11.32 10.61
C PHE A 62 0.19 11.56 10.86
N PRO A 63 0.65 12.81 11.01
CA PRO A 63 2.08 13.16 11.12
C PRO A 63 2.72 12.73 12.46
N PHE A 64 2.10 11.83 13.22
CA PHE A 64 2.56 11.38 14.54
C PHE A 64 3.62 10.26 14.49
N SER A 65 3.83 9.61 13.36
CA SER A 65 4.83 8.54 13.26
C SER A 65 6.20 9.09 12.83
N GLY A 66 6.91 9.71 13.77
CA GLY A 66 8.33 9.98 13.64
C GLY A 66 9.12 8.69 13.38
N SER A 67 9.74 8.59 12.20
CA SER A 67 10.89 7.71 11.93
C SER A 67 10.72 6.18 11.93
N PHE A 68 9.51 5.62 11.98
CA PHE A 68 9.35 4.17 12.10
C PHE A 68 9.19 3.43 10.77
N VAL A 69 10.24 3.35 9.93
CA VAL A 69 10.45 2.25 8.94
C VAL A 69 9.16 1.70 8.26
N HIS A 70 8.43 2.52 7.49
CA HIS A 70 7.11 2.10 6.93
C HIS A 70 7.25 1.15 5.73
N TRP A 71 8.44 1.13 5.11
CA TRP A 71 8.72 0.40 3.88
C TRP A 71 8.46 -1.12 3.94
N PRO A 72 8.68 -1.87 5.03
CA PRO A 72 8.40 -3.31 5.07
C PRO A 72 6.89 -3.59 5.09
N MET A 73 6.13 -2.77 5.81
CA MET A 73 4.66 -2.88 5.84
C MET A 73 4.06 -2.55 4.49
N ASP A 74 4.64 -1.57 3.77
CA ASP A 74 4.23 -1.25 2.41
C ASP A 74 4.46 -2.43 1.45
N ILE A 75 5.60 -3.14 1.56
CA ILE A 75 5.86 -4.37 0.78
C ILE A 75 4.87 -5.47 1.14
N PHE A 76 4.64 -5.71 2.43
CA PHE A 76 3.73 -6.74 2.89
C PHE A 76 2.30 -6.52 2.34
N LEU A 77 1.82 -5.28 2.41
CA LEU A 77 0.52 -4.91 1.85
C LEU A 77 0.49 -5.05 0.34
N SER A 78 1.57 -4.70 -0.37
CA SER A 78 1.65 -4.92 -1.83
C SER A 78 1.48 -6.40 -2.21
N ILE A 79 2.11 -7.32 -1.46
CA ILE A 79 1.99 -8.77 -1.68
C ILE A 79 0.55 -9.23 -1.43
N LEU A 80 -0.08 -8.78 -0.34
CA LEU A 80 -1.48 -9.10 -0.05
C LEU A 80 -2.42 -8.64 -1.15
N TRP A 81 -2.18 -7.47 -1.75
CA TRP A 81 -2.95 -6.95 -2.88
C TRP A 81 -2.71 -7.74 -4.17
N PHE A 82 -1.49 -8.21 -4.44
CA PHE A 82 -1.23 -9.13 -5.56
C PHE A 82 -1.96 -10.46 -5.40
N VAL A 83 -1.98 -11.01 -4.18
CA VAL A 83 -2.75 -12.23 -3.87
C VAL A 83 -4.25 -11.96 -4.03
N ALA A 84 -4.75 -10.82 -3.55
CA ALA A 84 -6.15 -10.42 -3.71
C ALA A 84 -6.51 -10.37 -5.21
N PHE A 85 -5.70 -9.69 -6.03
CA PHE A 85 -5.89 -9.64 -7.48
C PHE A 85 -5.95 -11.04 -8.10
N GLY A 86 -5.02 -11.93 -7.76
CA GLY A 86 -5.02 -13.31 -8.25
C GLY A 86 -6.29 -14.09 -7.88
N LEU A 87 -6.80 -13.89 -6.66
CA LEU A 87 -8.04 -14.52 -6.21
C LEU A 87 -9.27 -13.99 -6.95
N LEU A 88 -9.35 -12.68 -7.23
CA LEU A 88 -10.44 -12.09 -8.02
C LEU A 88 -10.42 -12.61 -9.46
N VAL A 89 -9.25 -12.67 -10.10
CA VAL A 89 -9.11 -13.17 -11.47
C VAL A 89 -9.52 -14.64 -11.55
N ASN A 90 -9.09 -15.46 -10.59
CA ASN A 90 -9.49 -16.86 -10.52
C ASN A 90 -10.99 -17.06 -10.23
N LEU A 91 -11.70 -16.04 -9.74
CA LEU A 91 -13.13 -16.13 -9.46
C LEU A 91 -13.99 -15.86 -10.69
N ILE A 92 -13.62 -14.87 -11.49
CA ILE A 92 -14.38 -14.47 -12.67
C ILE A 92 -14.16 -15.45 -13.84
N GLY A 93 -12.96 -16.06 -13.93
CA GLY A 93 -12.64 -17.01 -14.99
C GLY A 93 -13.02 -16.47 -16.38
N ASN A 94 -13.67 -17.31 -17.20
CA ASN A 94 -14.12 -16.95 -18.56
C ASN A 94 -15.54 -16.36 -18.60
N GLY A 95 -16.24 -16.26 -17.46
CA GLY A 95 -17.67 -15.91 -17.42
C GLY A 95 -17.98 -14.44 -17.73
N CYS A 96 -16.96 -13.58 -17.73
CA CYS A 96 -17.10 -12.13 -17.86
C CYS A 96 -16.22 -11.51 -18.96
N GLY A 97 -15.73 -12.34 -19.89
CA GLY A 97 -14.81 -11.94 -20.96
C GLY A 97 -13.34 -11.81 -20.50
N PRO A 98 -12.43 -11.41 -21.40
CA PRO A 98 -11.01 -11.28 -21.11
C PRO A 98 -10.75 -10.29 -19.96
N VAL A 99 -9.76 -10.60 -19.12
CA VAL A 99 -9.33 -9.76 -17.98
C VAL A 99 -8.95 -8.33 -18.42
N PHE A 100 -8.53 -8.16 -19.68
CA PHE A 100 -8.12 -6.89 -20.28
C PHE A 100 -9.16 -6.28 -21.24
N ASP A 101 -10.40 -6.77 -21.23
CA ASP A 101 -11.46 -6.12 -21.98
C ASP A 101 -12.08 -4.99 -21.14
N TRP A 102 -11.65 -3.75 -21.42
CA TRP A 102 -12.08 -2.53 -20.75
C TRP A 102 -13.43 -1.98 -21.26
N SER A 103 -14.09 -2.67 -22.20
CA SER A 103 -15.45 -2.34 -22.54
C SER A 103 -16.36 -2.60 -21.31
N ASN A 104 -17.11 -1.57 -20.89
CA ASN A 104 -18.03 -1.58 -19.75
C ASN A 104 -17.40 -1.69 -18.32
N VAL A 105 -16.25 -1.03 -18.08
CA VAL A 105 -15.71 -0.85 -16.71
C VAL A 105 -16.47 0.26 -16.00
N SER A 106 -17.54 -0.08 -15.30
CA SER A 106 -18.37 0.89 -14.57
C SER A 106 -18.59 0.45 -13.11
N PRO A 107 -18.25 1.31 -12.11
CA PRO A 107 -18.50 1.01 -10.69
C PRO A 107 -19.99 0.89 -10.32
N ARG A 108 -20.87 1.38 -11.20
CA ARG A 108 -22.34 1.42 -11.05
C ARG A 108 -23.11 0.64 -12.13
N GLY A 109 -22.43 -0.03 -13.06
CA GLY A 109 -23.10 -0.80 -14.10
C GLY A 109 -23.29 -2.27 -13.71
N ASP A 110 -23.36 -3.13 -14.72
CA ASP A 110 -23.65 -4.56 -14.59
C ASP A 110 -22.68 -5.26 -13.61
N ALA A 111 -23.13 -6.36 -13.00
CA ALA A 111 -22.33 -7.13 -12.04
C ALA A 111 -20.94 -7.49 -12.60
N CYS A 112 -20.85 -7.73 -13.91
CA CYS A 112 -19.60 -8.01 -14.60
C CYS A 112 -18.64 -6.81 -14.62
N GLY A 113 -19.13 -5.62 -14.98
CA GLY A 113 -18.34 -4.40 -15.04
C GLY A 113 -17.82 -3.97 -13.67
N ARG A 114 -18.61 -4.21 -12.63
CA ARG A 114 -18.25 -3.90 -11.25
C ARG A 114 -17.17 -4.86 -10.70
N HIS A 115 -17.20 -6.13 -11.08
CA HIS A 115 -16.10 -7.06 -10.77
C HIS A 115 -14.80 -6.71 -11.52
N LYS A 116 -14.90 -6.32 -12.80
CA LYS A 116 -13.74 -5.83 -13.58
C LYS A 116 -13.12 -4.59 -12.94
N ALA A 117 -13.95 -3.63 -12.52
CA ALA A 117 -13.47 -2.45 -11.79
C ALA A 117 -12.73 -2.85 -10.51
N ASN A 118 -13.28 -3.78 -9.73
CA ASN A 118 -12.66 -4.25 -8.49
C ASN A 118 -11.25 -4.84 -8.74
N MET A 119 -11.10 -5.63 -9.80
CA MET A 119 -9.78 -6.16 -10.21
C MET A 119 -8.80 -5.06 -10.57
N ALA A 120 -9.21 -4.11 -11.42
CA ALA A 120 -8.34 -3.03 -11.88
C ALA A 120 -7.83 -2.17 -10.70
N PHE A 121 -8.73 -1.79 -9.78
CA PHE A 121 -8.34 -1.02 -8.60
C PHE A 121 -7.49 -1.82 -7.62
N SER A 122 -7.70 -3.14 -7.51
CA SER A 122 -6.84 -4.00 -6.68
C SER A 122 -5.40 -4.07 -7.21
N PHE A 123 -5.23 -4.12 -8.54
CA PHE A 123 -3.93 -4.13 -9.18
C PHE A 123 -3.23 -2.77 -9.06
N LEU A 124 -3.96 -1.67 -9.27
CA LEU A 124 -3.43 -0.32 -9.06
C LEU A 124 -3.00 -0.12 -7.61
N SER A 125 -3.80 -0.58 -6.65
CA SER A 125 -3.45 -0.55 -5.23
C SER A 125 -2.13 -1.29 -4.98
N ALA A 126 -1.97 -2.51 -5.50
CA ALA A 126 -0.73 -3.29 -5.38
C ALA A 126 0.51 -2.51 -5.85
N ILE A 127 0.43 -1.88 -7.03
CA ILE A 127 1.51 -1.08 -7.61
C ILE A 127 1.80 0.16 -6.75
N VAL A 128 0.77 0.85 -6.26
CA VAL A 128 0.96 2.08 -5.46
C VAL A 128 1.57 1.78 -4.10
N TRP A 129 1.20 0.67 -3.46
CA TRP A 129 1.85 0.17 -2.25
C TRP A 129 3.33 -0.18 -2.51
N LEU A 130 3.62 -0.85 -3.63
CA LEU A 130 4.98 -1.17 -4.04
C LEU A 130 5.81 0.08 -4.35
N ALA A 131 5.25 1.07 -5.04
CA ALA A 131 5.91 2.34 -5.31
C ALA A 131 6.24 3.09 -4.01
N ALA A 132 5.32 3.11 -3.04
CA ALA A 132 5.57 3.69 -1.72
C ALA A 132 6.70 2.98 -0.97
N ALA A 133 6.74 1.64 -1.02
CA ALA A 133 7.82 0.85 -0.46
C ALA A 133 9.17 1.19 -1.09
N LEU A 134 9.24 1.28 -2.42
CA LEU A 134 10.47 1.62 -3.15
C LEU A 134 10.98 3.02 -2.81
N VAL A 135 10.07 4.01 -2.73
CA VAL A 135 10.41 5.36 -2.28
C VAL A 135 10.93 5.31 -0.84
N GLY A 136 10.23 4.62 0.07
CA GLY A 136 10.67 4.44 1.46
C GLY A 136 12.07 3.83 1.55
N LEU A 137 12.34 2.76 0.81
CA LEU A 137 13.64 2.09 0.76
C LEU A 137 14.74 3.00 0.20
N PHE A 138 14.46 3.73 -0.88
CA PHE A 138 15.41 4.67 -1.48
C PHE A 138 15.84 5.74 -0.47
N TRP A 139 14.89 6.31 0.27
CA TRP A 139 15.19 7.33 1.28
C TRP A 139 15.91 6.78 2.51
N VAL A 140 15.62 5.54 2.92
CA VAL A 140 16.36 4.88 3.99
C VAL A 140 17.81 4.63 3.58
N ARG A 141 18.04 4.02 2.40
CA ARG A 141 19.39 3.76 1.86
C ARG A 141 20.20 5.04 1.69
N ARG A 142 19.56 6.12 1.24
CA ARG A 142 20.25 7.41 1.08
C ARG A 142 20.62 8.03 2.43
N ARG A 143 19.80 7.85 3.48
CA ARG A 143 20.11 8.31 4.84
C ARG A 143 21.22 7.50 5.49
N THR A 144 21.25 6.17 5.30
CA THR A 144 22.32 5.31 5.82
C THR A 144 23.65 5.58 5.12
N ALA A 145 23.66 5.74 3.79
CA ALA A 145 24.88 6.07 3.04
C ALA A 145 25.49 7.42 3.45
N VAL A 146 24.66 8.41 3.79
CA VAL A 146 25.14 9.70 4.31
C VAL A 146 25.67 9.59 5.75
N ALA A 147 25.10 8.71 6.58
CA ALA A 147 25.58 8.48 7.94
C ALA A 147 26.94 7.76 7.95
N ASP A 148 27.13 6.80 7.04
CA ASP A 148 28.38 6.01 6.91
C ASP A 148 29.53 6.84 6.32
N ASN A 149 29.23 7.77 5.41
CA ASN A 149 30.20 8.71 4.84
C ASN A 149 30.57 9.88 5.76
N ARG A 150 30.00 9.98 6.97
CA ARG A 150 30.55 10.91 7.97
C ARG A 150 31.85 10.29 8.46
N PRO A 151 33.03 10.91 8.23
CA PRO A 151 34.25 10.42 8.85
C PRO A 151 33.95 10.33 10.35
N MET A 152 34.18 9.16 10.94
CA MET A 152 34.25 9.05 12.38
C MET A 152 35.28 10.07 12.84
N HIS A 153 34.82 11.24 13.27
CA HIS A 153 35.60 12.09 14.14
C HIS A 153 35.72 11.30 15.45
N HIS A 154 36.67 10.36 15.48
CA HIS A 154 37.46 10.10 16.67
C HIS A 154 38.10 11.43 17.02
N GLY A 155 37.32 12.26 17.71
CA GLY A 155 37.79 13.43 18.42
C GLY A 155 38.81 12.93 19.42
N ARG A 156 40.06 12.88 18.96
CA ARG A 156 41.26 12.70 19.76
C ARG A 156 41.15 13.76 20.86
N ARG A 157 40.71 13.36 22.05
CA ARG A 157 40.69 14.21 23.24
C ARG A 157 42.13 14.56 23.54
N ARG A 158 42.62 15.63 22.94
CA ARG A 158 43.92 16.23 23.24
C ARG A 158 43.71 16.98 24.56
N TRP A 159 43.85 16.26 25.67
CA TRP A 159 43.99 16.87 26.98
C TRP A 159 45.33 17.60 27.00
N TYR A 160 45.26 18.92 26.86
CA TYR A 160 46.34 19.83 27.17
C TYR A 160 45.79 20.87 28.15
N ASN A 161 46.22 20.75 29.40
CA ASN A 161 46.31 21.85 30.37
C ASN A 161 47.33 21.34 31.42
N SER A 162 48.60 21.72 31.35
CA SER A 162 49.15 23.03 31.76
C SER A 162 48.79 23.38 33.20
N SER A 163 49.61 22.90 34.14
CA SER A 163 49.83 23.57 35.42
C SER A 163 51.34 23.73 35.63
N ARG A 164 51.87 24.87 35.16
CA ARG A 164 52.99 25.54 35.84
C ARG A 164 52.36 26.32 36.98
N VAL A 165 52.65 25.97 38.23
CA VAL A 165 53.20 26.84 39.28
C VAL A 165 53.81 25.94 40.35
#